data_AF-A0A2V8YQ02-F1
#
_entry.id   AF-A0A2V8YQ02-F1
#
_cell.length_a   1.000
_cell.length_b   1.000
_cell.length_c   1.000
_cell.angle_alpha   90.00
_cell.angle_beta   90.00
_cell.angle_gamma   90.00
#
_symmetry.space_group_name_H-M   'P 1'
#
loop_
_entity.id
_entity.type
_entity.pdbx_description
1 polymer ?
#
loop_
_entity_poly.entity_id
_entity_poly.type
_entity_poly.pdbx_seq_one_letter_code
_entity_poly.pdbx_strand_id
1 'polypeptide(L)'
;MPDSPCHDEHVIYEIAADKTVPSGLKMDGYKVVNGERVFMGTLRCEYEAPKKTLRCTSRRKDSGDWEYTLSGDTLEGTLTINGKTRYRKIVAKKLTASSR
;
A
#
# COMPACT_ATOMS: atom_id res chain seq x y z
N MET A 1 -9.26 2.25 -14.48
CA MET A 1 -8.99 0.84 -14.80
C MET A 1 -10.32 0.13 -14.79
N PRO A 2 -10.86 -0.30 -15.95
CA PRO A 2 -12.24 -0.76 -16.06
C PRO A 2 -12.58 -1.93 -15.11
N ASP A 3 -11.61 -2.81 -14.81
CA ASP A 3 -11.85 -4.07 -14.07
C ASP A 3 -11.27 -4.11 -12.64
N SER A 4 -10.92 -2.95 -12.07
CA SER A 4 -10.59 -2.89 -10.64
C SER A 4 -11.90 -2.88 -9.85
N PRO A 5 -12.14 -3.82 -8.91
CA PRO A 5 -13.34 -3.79 -8.06
C PRO A 5 -13.33 -2.62 -7.07
N CYS A 6 -12.20 -1.91 -6.97
CA CYS A 6 -12.09 -0.68 -6.21
C CYS A 6 -12.23 0.52 -7.16
N HIS A 7 -13.13 1.44 -6.84
CA HIS A 7 -13.49 2.60 -7.64
C HIS A 7 -13.30 3.90 -6.84
N ASP A 8 -14.00 4.04 -5.73
CA ASP A 8 -14.09 5.27 -4.92
C ASP A 8 -14.01 5.00 -3.40
N GLU A 9 -13.46 3.86 -3.01
CA GLU A 9 -13.35 3.50 -1.60
C GLU A 9 -12.43 4.44 -0.82
N HIS A 10 -12.91 4.84 0.36
CA HIS A 10 -12.03 5.36 1.39
C HIS A 10 -11.22 4.20 1.99
N VAL A 11 -9.91 4.24 1.74
CA VAL A 11 -8.95 3.26 2.25
C VAL A 11 -7.92 3.92 3.16
N ILE A 12 -7.49 3.20 4.18
CA ILE A 12 -6.46 3.62 5.13
C ILE A 12 -5.32 2.61 5.05
N TYR A 13 -4.09 3.13 4.95
CA TYR A 13 -2.86 2.34 4.96
C TYR A 13 -2.05 2.68 6.20
N GLU A 14 -1.70 1.68 6.99
CA GLU A 14 -0.83 1.82 8.16
C GLU A 14 0.50 1.13 7.90
N ILE A 15 1.58 1.92 7.87
CA ILE A 15 2.93 1.43 7.61
C ILE A 15 3.71 1.38 8.93
N ALA A 16 4.26 0.23 9.26
CA ALA A 16 5.02 0.00 10.50
C ALA A 16 6.19 -0.95 10.30
N ALA A 17 7.12 -1.00 11.25
CA ALA A 17 8.17 -2.01 11.26
C ALA A 17 7.56 -3.42 11.39
N ASP A 18 8.01 -4.34 10.55
CA ASP A 18 7.72 -5.77 10.67
C ASP A 18 8.71 -6.39 11.65
N LYS A 19 8.25 -6.68 12.88
CA LYS A 19 9.10 -7.25 13.94
C LYS A 19 9.59 -8.67 13.64
N THR A 20 9.04 -9.32 12.60
CA THR A 20 9.42 -10.69 12.22
C THR A 20 10.57 -10.75 11.23
N VAL A 21 10.95 -9.61 10.62
CA VAL A 21 12.00 -9.52 9.60
C VAL A 21 12.91 -8.32 9.89
N PRO A 22 14.24 -8.49 10.02
CA PRO A 22 15.16 -7.37 10.20
C PRO A 22 15.02 -6.32 9.10
N SER A 23 14.82 -5.06 9.49
CA SER A 23 14.57 -3.93 8.58
C SER A 23 13.35 -4.10 7.66
N GLY A 24 12.49 -5.09 7.92
CA GLY A 24 11.24 -5.28 7.21
C GLY A 24 10.22 -4.24 7.62
N LEU A 25 9.37 -3.87 6.67
CA LEU A 25 8.17 -3.06 6.91
C LEU A 25 6.95 -3.92 6.62
N LYS A 26 5.84 -3.56 7.25
CA LYS A 26 4.52 -4.07 6.89
C LYS A 26 3.59 -2.91 6.61
N MET A 27 2.64 -3.14 5.71
CA MET A 27 1.55 -2.23 5.40
C MET A 27 0.23 -2.96 5.62
N ASP A 28 -0.52 -2.53 6.64
CA ASP A 28 -1.87 -3.01 6.89
C ASP A 28 -2.86 -2.13 6.12
N GLY A 29 -3.72 -2.75 5.32
CA GLY A 29 -4.75 -2.06 4.52
C GLY A 29 -6.14 -2.21 5.13
N TYR A 30 -6.89 -1.12 5.16
CA TYR A 30 -8.28 -1.09 5.64
C TYR A 30 -9.17 -0.37 4.63
N LYS A 31 -10.39 -0.88 4.40
CA LYS A 31 -11.48 -0.14 3.76
C LYS A 31 -12.36 0.46 4.85
N VAL A 32 -12.85 1.68 4.65
CA VAL A 32 -13.86 2.27 5.52
C VAL A 32 -15.24 1.95 4.97
N VAL A 33 -16.07 1.26 5.76
CA VAL A 33 -17.46 0.92 5.42
C VAL A 33 -18.34 1.42 6.57
N ASN A 34 -19.30 2.29 6.27
CA ASN A 34 -20.18 2.89 7.28
C ASN A 34 -19.43 3.56 8.45
N GLY A 35 -18.26 4.15 8.18
CA GLY A 35 -17.40 4.78 9.19
C GLY A 35 -16.49 3.82 9.95
N GLU A 36 -16.62 2.51 9.74
CA GLU A 36 -15.81 1.49 10.42
C GLU A 36 -14.67 0.99 9.53
N ARG A 37 -13.51 0.69 10.15
CA ARG A 37 -12.35 0.12 9.46
C ARG A 37 -12.52 -1.38 9.31
N VAL A 38 -12.63 -1.83 8.06
CA VAL A 38 -12.66 -3.25 7.67
C VAL A 38 -11.28 -3.64 7.17
N PHE A 39 -10.63 -4.60 7.84
CA PHE A 39 -9.29 -5.06 7.49
C PHE A 39 -9.29 -5.82 6.15
N MET A 40 -8.34 -5.47 5.28
CA MET A 40 -8.19 -6.07 3.94
C MET A 40 -7.00 -7.02 3.83
N GLY A 41 -6.03 -6.91 4.72
CA GLY A 41 -4.81 -7.72 4.69
C GLY A 41 -3.54 -6.92 4.98
N THR A 42 -2.45 -7.65 5.15
CA THR A 42 -1.11 -7.13 5.38
C THR A 42 -0.24 -7.40 4.16
N LEU A 43 0.44 -6.38 3.68
CA LEU A 43 1.55 -6.51 2.75
C LEU A 43 2.87 -6.48 3.52
N ARG A 44 3.79 -7.38 3.18
CA ARG A 44 5.18 -7.28 3.62
C ARG A 44 5.95 -6.44 2.61
N CYS A 45 6.76 -5.52 3.12
CA CYS A 45 7.37 -4.49 2.33
C CYS A 45 8.85 -4.28 2.70
N GLU A 46 9.61 -3.81 1.74
CA GLU A 46 11.01 -3.45 1.87
C GLU A 46 11.19 -2.01 1.38
N TYR A 47 11.96 -1.22 2.12
CA TYR A 47 12.24 0.17 1.75
C TYR A 47 13.59 0.28 1.03
N GLU A 48 13.56 0.74 -0.22
CA GLU A 48 14.75 1.05 -1.01
C GLU A 48 15.13 2.51 -0.83
N ALA A 49 15.98 2.78 0.16
CA ALA A 49 16.40 4.13 0.52
C ALA A 49 16.93 4.98 -0.66
N PRO A 50 17.75 4.46 -1.60
CA PRO A 50 18.24 5.26 -2.73
C PRO A 50 17.13 5.74 -3.66
N LYS A 51 16.06 4.96 -3.81
CA LYS A 51 14.92 5.26 -4.69
C LYS A 51 13.75 5.92 -3.95
N LYS A 52 13.82 5.96 -2.61
CA LYS A 52 12.73 6.40 -1.73
C LYS A 52 11.41 5.65 -2.02
N THR A 53 11.54 4.36 -2.30
CA THR A 53 10.45 3.50 -2.74
C THR A 53 10.19 2.42 -1.70
N LEU A 54 8.93 2.18 -1.38
CA LEU A 54 8.48 1.04 -0.59
C LEU A 54 7.95 -0.02 -1.56
N ARG A 55 8.64 -1.16 -1.68
CA ARG A 55 8.17 -2.29 -2.48
C ARG A 55 7.48 -3.29 -1.60
N CYS A 56 6.30 -3.73 -2.00
CA CYS A 56 5.59 -4.81 -1.35
C CYS A 56 5.31 -5.89 -2.41
N THR A 57 6.27 -6.78 -2.59
CA THR A 57 6.18 -7.87 -3.56
C THR A 57 5.71 -9.14 -2.86
N SER A 58 4.91 -9.93 -3.57
CA SER A 58 4.57 -11.27 -3.10
C SER A 58 5.34 -12.29 -3.93
N ARG A 59 5.91 -13.31 -3.29
CA ARG A 59 6.70 -14.36 -3.97
C ARG A 59 5.82 -15.41 -4.68
N ARG A 60 4.51 -15.17 -4.82
CA ARG A 60 3.58 -16.13 -5.44
C ARG A 60 3.55 -15.90 -6.96
N LYS A 61 3.45 -16.99 -7.72
CA LYS A 61 3.60 -16.99 -9.19
C LYS A 61 2.53 -16.17 -9.93
N ASP A 62 1.44 -15.80 -9.26
CA ASP A 62 0.34 -14.98 -9.80
C ASP A 62 -0.02 -13.79 -8.88
N SER A 63 0.91 -13.37 -8.01
CA SER A 63 0.62 -12.24 -7.12
C SER A 63 0.88 -10.90 -7.78
N GLY A 64 0.06 -9.92 -7.39
CA GLY A 64 0.33 -8.53 -7.70
C GLY A 64 1.48 -7.99 -6.88
N ASP A 65 2.37 -7.28 -7.56
CA ASP A 65 3.44 -6.53 -6.95
C ASP A 65 3.02 -5.08 -6.78
N TRP A 66 3.07 -4.60 -5.54
CA TRP A 66 2.88 -3.20 -5.24
C TRP A 66 4.22 -2.46 -5.17
N GLU A 67 4.28 -1.32 -5.83
CA GLU A 67 5.33 -0.33 -5.66
C GLU A 67 4.70 0.97 -5.15
N TYR A 68 5.27 1.54 -4.10
CA TYR A 68 4.84 2.80 -3.55
C TYR A 68 5.99 3.81 -3.48
N THR A 69 5.69 5.07 -3.79
CA THR A 69 6.63 6.18 -3.64
C THR A 69 6.04 7.19 -2.68
N LEU A 70 6.83 7.57 -1.68
CA LEU A 70 6.47 8.62 -0.73
C LEU A 70 7.16 9.93 -1.14
N SER A 71 6.37 10.99 -1.33
CA SER A 71 6.85 12.34 -1.61
C SER A 71 6.14 13.34 -0.70
N GLY A 72 6.88 13.86 0.30
CA GLY A 72 6.30 14.64 1.39
C GLY A 72 5.20 13.86 2.11
N ASP A 73 3.99 14.41 2.12
CA ASP A 73 2.81 13.78 2.71
C ASP A 73 1.95 13.02 1.68
N THR A 74 2.49 12.68 0.52
CA THR A 74 1.76 11.96 -0.54
C THR A 74 2.38 10.59 -0.76
N LEU A 75 1.56 9.54 -0.69
CA LEU A 75 1.91 8.19 -1.08
C LEU A 75 1.23 7.87 -2.41
N GLU A 76 2.02 7.61 -3.45
CA GLU A 76 1.51 7.05 -4.71
C GLU A 76 1.81 5.56 -4.75
N GLY A 77 0.83 4.75 -5.16
CA GLY A 77 0.98 3.30 -5.26
C GLY A 77 0.54 2.77 -6.61
N THR A 78 1.29 1.81 -7.14
CA THR A 78 0.93 1.08 -8.36
C THR A 78 0.95 -0.42 -8.11
N LEU A 79 -0.14 -1.09 -8.46
CA LEU A 79 -0.23 -2.55 -8.48
C LEU A 79 -0.02 -3.06 -9.88
N THR A 80 0.93 -3.96 -10.06
CA THR A 80 1.19 -4.65 -11.32
C THR A 80 1.00 -6.15 -11.15
N ILE A 81 0.18 -6.75 -12.01
CA ILE A 81 -0.03 -8.20 -12.04
C ILE A 81 0.96 -8.81 -13.04
N ASN A 82 1.64 -9.88 -12.62
CA ASN A 82 2.62 -10.62 -13.44
C ASN A 82 3.71 -9.73 -14.05
N GLY A 83 4.07 -8.64 -13.37
CA GLY A 83 5.08 -7.67 -13.80
C GLY A 83 4.75 -6.89 -15.09
N LYS A 84 3.54 -7.05 -15.66
CA LYS A 84 3.19 -6.51 -16.98
C LYS A 84 1.93 -5.64 -16.95
N THR A 85 0.89 -6.10 -16.29
CA THR A 85 -0.41 -5.44 -16.36
C THR A 85 -0.58 -4.53 -15.15
N ARG A 86 -0.53 -3.22 -15.37
CA ARG A 86 -0.95 -2.26 -14.35
C ARG A 86 -2.42 -2.51 -14.04
N TYR A 87 -2.73 -2.83 -12.80
CA TYR A 87 -4.09 -3.18 -12.36
C TYR A 87 -4.73 -2.08 -11.51
N ARG A 88 -3.96 -1.42 -10.64
CA ARG A 88 -4.45 -0.29 -9.82
C ARG A 88 -3.41 0.82 -9.73
N LYS A 89 -3.91 2.04 -9.59
CA LYS A 89 -3.14 3.21 -9.14
C LYS A 89 -3.88 3.83 -7.96
N ILE A 90 -3.15 4.15 -6.90
CA ILE A 90 -3.69 4.85 -5.74
C ILE A 90 -2.89 6.11 -5.46
N VAL A 91 -3.54 7.10 -4.85
CA VAL A 91 -2.90 8.27 -4.26
C VAL A 91 -3.53 8.45 -2.89
N ALA A 92 -2.69 8.46 -1.85
CA ALA A 92 -3.11 8.68 -0.47
C ALA A 92 -2.35 9.87 0.11
N LYS A 93 -2.99 10.58 1.03
CA LYS A 93 -2.36 11.64 1.82
C LYS A 93 -2.08 11.12 3.23
N LYS A 94 -0.89 11.42 3.74
CA LYS A 94 -0.55 11.17 5.13
C LYS A 94 -1.54 11.96 5.99
N LEU A 95 -2.23 11.26 6.88
CA LEU A 95 -3.02 11.90 7.91
C LEU A 95 -2.03 12.53 8.90
N THR A 96 -1.97 13.85 8.94
CA THR A 96 -1.41 14.53 10.09
C THR A 96 -2.38 14.36 11.23
N ALA A 97 -1.91 13.83 12.37
CA ALA A 97 -2.69 13.94 13.59
C ALA A 97 -2.91 15.43 13.83
N SER A 98 -4.16 15.89 13.71
CA SER A 98 -4.51 17.24 14.13
C SER A 98 -4.26 17.27 15.64
N SER A 99 -3.28 18.04 16.09
CA SER A 99 -3.04 18.30 17.51
C SER A 99 -4.35 18.86 18.08
N ARG A 100 -5.07 18.04 18.83
CA ARG A 100 -6.04 18.52 19.81
C ARG A 100 -5.32 18.80 21.11
#